data_AF-A0A1X7UET4-F1
#
_entry.id   AF-A0A1X7UET4-F1
#
_cell.length_a   1.000
_cell.length_b   1.000
_cell.length_c   1.000
_cell.angle_alpha   90.00
_cell.angle_beta   90.00
_cell.angle_gamma   90.00
#
_symmetry.space_group_name_H-M   'P 1'
#
loop_
_entity.id
_entity.type
_entity.pdbx_description
1 polymer ?
#
loop_
_entity_poly.entity_id
_entity_poly.type
_entity_poly.pdbx_seq_one_letter_code
_entity_poly.pdbx_strand_id
1 'polypeptide(L)'
;MRSPGSNEFENSLTKCNSLKDLREACSSFKEDITNSLKEPKDLLSSIMVHLELKGEKFRVFESATWEILLTIDSSLTRDDTTQKSLEKLQSLSQFISHCCTFHKYSLTIRKCGEEGCTVCRPVKMSSQVFS
;
A
#
# COMPACT_ATOMS: atom_id res chain seq x y z
N MET A 1 -2.60 3.93 21.86
CA MET A 1 -1.51 4.66 21.18
C MET A 1 -0.56 3.64 20.57
N ARG A 2 0.44 4.05 19.78
CA ARG A 2 1.53 3.13 19.42
C ARG A 2 2.36 2.80 20.67
N SER A 3 2.98 1.63 20.72
CA SER A 3 4.00 1.36 21.72
C SER A 3 5.26 2.21 21.44
N PRO A 4 6.05 2.58 22.47
CA PRO A 4 7.37 3.17 22.26
C PRO A 4 8.29 2.20 21.51
N GLY A 5 9.16 2.73 20.64
CA GLY A 5 10.28 1.96 20.09
C GLY A 5 11.52 2.08 20.97
N SER A 6 12.69 1.74 20.41
CA SER A 6 13.99 1.97 21.03
C SER A 6 14.21 3.46 21.35
N ASN A 7 14.98 3.74 22.40
CA ASN A 7 15.34 5.12 22.77
C ASN A 7 16.05 5.86 21.62
N GLU A 8 16.82 5.15 20.80
CA GLU A 8 17.51 5.72 19.64
C GLU A 8 16.52 6.14 18.54
N PHE A 9 15.51 5.30 18.26
CA PHE A 9 14.42 5.63 17.34
C PHE A 9 13.62 6.85 17.82
N GLU A 10 13.19 6.89 19.08
CA GLU A 10 12.42 8.02 19.64
C GLU A 10 13.24 9.33 19.62
N ASN A 11 14.53 9.26 19.96
CA ASN A 11 15.46 10.38 19.90
C ASN A 11 15.82 10.81 18.45
N SER A 12 15.58 9.96 17.46
CA SER A 12 15.71 10.29 16.04
C SER A 12 14.46 11.03 15.55
N LEU A 13 13.27 10.48 15.83
CA LEU A 13 11.99 11.08 15.41
C LEU A 13 11.76 12.47 16.01
N THR A 14 12.12 12.70 17.27
CA THR A 14 11.96 14.00 17.95
C THR A 14 12.81 15.13 17.36
N LYS A 15 13.83 14.80 16.55
CA LYS A 15 14.69 15.78 15.85
C LYS A 15 14.23 16.09 14.43
N CYS A 16 13.27 15.33 13.90
CA CYS A 16 12.76 15.49 12.55
C CYS A 16 11.79 16.69 12.48
N ASN A 17 12.04 17.64 11.58
CA ASN A 17 11.21 18.83 11.39
C ASN A 17 10.37 18.77 10.10
N SER A 18 10.63 17.80 9.21
CA SER A 18 9.87 17.60 7.98
C SER A 18 9.49 16.13 7.75
N LEU A 19 8.49 15.91 6.88
CA LEU A 19 8.14 14.57 6.38
C LEU A 19 9.26 13.90 5.58
N LYS A 20 10.24 14.66 5.07
CA LYS A 20 11.42 14.10 4.41
C LYS A 20 12.38 13.53 5.45
N ASP A 21 12.72 14.31 6.47
CA ASP A 21 13.57 13.90 7.60
C ASP A 21 13.02 12.63 8.26
N LEU A 22 11.69 12.59 8.49
CA LEU A 22 11.01 11.41 9.05
C LEU A 22 11.18 10.17 8.17
N ARG A 23 11.10 10.28 6.84
CA ARG A 23 11.29 9.15 5.91
C ARG A 23 12.73 8.64 5.91
N GLU A 24 13.69 9.56 5.97
CA GLU A 24 15.12 9.24 6.03
C GLU A 24 15.47 8.56 7.37
N ALA A 25 15.05 9.13 8.50
CA ALA A 25 15.21 8.53 9.83
C ALA A 25 14.57 7.13 9.91
N CYS A 26 13.31 6.99 9.48
CA CYS A 26 12.58 5.73 9.50
C CYS A 26 13.21 4.62 8.62
N SER A 27 14.08 4.97 7.68
CA SER A 27 14.69 3.97 6.77
C SER A 27 15.57 2.95 7.50
N SER A 28 16.22 3.39 8.59
CA SER A 28 17.12 2.57 9.43
C SER A 28 16.38 1.78 10.52
N PHE A 29 15.18 2.22 10.93
CA PHE A 29 14.46 1.70 12.10
C PHE A 29 13.21 0.88 11.74
N LYS A 30 13.28 0.05 10.69
CA LYS A 30 12.13 -0.73 10.19
C LYS A 30 11.50 -1.63 11.25
N GLU A 31 12.30 -2.21 12.13
CA GLU A 31 11.83 -3.12 13.17
C GLU A 31 11.09 -2.37 14.30
N ASP A 32 11.66 -1.27 14.81
CA ASP A 32 11.00 -0.37 15.77
C ASP A 32 9.65 0.14 15.24
N ILE A 33 9.58 0.51 13.96
CA ILE A 33 8.32 0.94 13.31
C ILE A 33 7.32 -0.22 13.25
N THR A 34 7.77 -1.42 12.91
CA THR A 34 6.90 -2.60 12.80
C THR A 34 6.34 -3.00 14.17
N ASN A 35 7.19 -3.00 15.20
CA ASN A 35 6.83 -3.35 16.56
C ASN A 35 5.93 -2.29 17.23
N SER A 36 6.28 -1.01 17.13
CA SER A 36 5.47 0.08 17.69
C SER A 36 4.06 0.16 17.09
N LEU A 37 3.92 -0.15 15.80
CA LEU A 37 2.63 -0.16 15.09
C LEU A 37 1.84 -1.48 15.24
N LYS A 38 2.40 -2.53 15.85
CA LYS A 38 1.74 -3.83 15.98
C LYS A 38 0.43 -3.74 16.76
N GLU A 39 0.44 -3.24 17.99
CA GLU A 39 -0.77 -3.17 18.83
C GLU A 39 -1.90 -2.32 18.21
N PRO A 40 -1.64 -1.12 17.62
CA PRO A 40 -2.66 -0.40 16.85
C PRO A 40 -3.25 -1.21 15.68
N LYS A 41 -2.41 -1.96 14.94
CA LYS A 41 -2.87 -2.78 13.81
C LYS A 41 -3.71 -3.96 14.29
N ASP A 42 -3.30 -4.64 15.35
CA ASP A 42 -4.01 -5.78 15.92
C ASP A 42 -5.38 -5.34 16.48
N LEU A 43 -5.44 -4.19 17.17
CA LEU A 43 -6.68 -3.60 17.67
C LEU A 43 -7.65 -3.22 16.53
N LEU A 44 -7.16 -2.50 15.51
CA LEU A 44 -7.98 -2.12 14.35
C LEU A 44 -8.46 -3.35 13.57
N SER A 45 -7.60 -4.35 13.41
CA SER A 45 -7.95 -5.61 12.74
C SER A 45 -9.04 -6.36 13.51
N SER A 46 -8.90 -6.46 14.84
CA SER A 46 -9.90 -7.05 15.73
C SER A 46 -11.25 -6.33 15.63
N ILE A 47 -11.26 -5.00 15.67
CA ILE A 47 -12.51 -4.22 15.49
C ILE A 47 -13.14 -4.54 14.14
N MET A 48 -12.37 -4.48 13.05
CA MET A 48 -12.89 -4.69 11.70
C MET A 48 -13.50 -6.08 11.49
N VAL A 49 -12.90 -7.17 11.98
CA VAL A 49 -13.45 -8.53 11.78
C VAL A 49 -14.75 -8.81 12.56
N HIS A 50 -15.08 -7.97 13.56
CA HIS A 50 -16.36 -8.02 14.26
C HIS A 50 -17.46 -7.17 13.59
N LEU A 51 -17.12 -6.31 12.63
CA LEU A 51 -18.08 -5.52 11.89
C LEU A 51 -18.73 -6.36 10.76
N GLU A 52 -19.96 -5.99 10.44
CA GLU A 52 -20.75 -6.57 9.36
C GLU A 52 -21.48 -5.45 8.62
N LEU A 53 -21.64 -5.61 7.30
CA LEU A 53 -22.45 -4.74 6.46
C LEU A 53 -23.37 -5.61 5.60
N LYS A 54 -24.69 -5.49 5.82
CA LYS A 54 -25.74 -6.21 5.06
C LYS A 54 -25.60 -7.76 5.06
N GLY A 55 -25.16 -8.37 6.17
CA GLY A 55 -24.90 -9.82 6.24
C GLY A 55 -23.48 -10.24 5.87
N GLU A 56 -22.66 -9.33 5.33
CA GLU A 56 -21.26 -9.61 4.97
C GLU A 56 -20.29 -9.08 6.03
N LYS A 57 -19.48 -9.98 6.60
CA LYS A 57 -18.41 -9.60 7.52
C LYS A 57 -17.26 -8.94 6.79
N PHE A 58 -16.69 -7.89 7.38
CA PHE A 58 -15.47 -7.30 6.85
C PHE A 58 -14.30 -8.27 6.96
N ARG A 59 -13.42 -8.23 5.95
CA ARG A 59 -12.16 -9.00 5.92
C ARG A 59 -10.99 -8.04 6.04
N VAL A 60 -9.99 -8.43 6.82
CA VAL A 60 -8.73 -7.70 6.96
C VAL A 60 -7.66 -8.47 6.21
N PHE A 61 -6.82 -7.75 5.48
CA PHE A 61 -5.73 -8.30 4.68
C PHE A 61 -4.41 -7.67 5.11
N GLU A 62 -3.32 -8.40 4.94
CA GLU A 62 -1.99 -7.81 5.09
C GLU A 62 -1.77 -6.71 4.05
N SER A 63 -0.96 -5.70 4.40
CA SER A 63 -0.64 -4.61 3.47
C SER A 63 0.12 -5.17 2.27
N ALA A 64 -0.29 -4.76 1.08
CA ALA A 64 0.54 -4.91 -0.11
C ALA A 64 1.95 -4.33 0.13
N THR A 65 2.96 -5.06 -0.31
CA THR A 65 4.36 -4.62 -0.22
C THR A 65 4.76 -3.83 -1.46
N TRP A 66 5.82 -3.01 -1.37
CA TRP A 66 6.25 -2.12 -2.46
C TRP A 66 6.62 -2.88 -3.73
N GLU A 67 7.13 -4.10 -3.58
CA GLU A 67 7.56 -4.99 -4.67
C GLU A 67 6.40 -5.35 -5.62
N ILE A 68 5.14 -5.25 -5.16
CA ILE A 68 3.95 -5.41 -6.01
C ILE A 68 3.85 -4.31 -7.06
N LEU A 69 4.36 -3.10 -6.80
CA LEU A 69 4.42 -1.96 -7.74
C LEU A 69 5.66 -2.00 -8.67
N LEU A 70 6.64 -2.87 -8.37
CA LEU A 70 7.73 -3.23 -9.30
C LEU A 70 7.29 -4.35 -10.26
N THR A 71 6.26 -5.11 -9.89
CA THR A 71 5.30 -5.61 -10.88
C THR A 71 4.38 -4.47 -11.30
N ILE A 72 3.82 -4.49 -12.51
CA ILE A 72 3.58 -3.26 -13.30
C ILE A 72 4.92 -2.76 -13.85
N ASP A 73 5.61 -1.81 -13.22
CA ASP A 73 6.78 -1.11 -13.79
C ASP A 73 8.05 -1.23 -12.93
N SER A 74 9.09 -1.87 -13.47
CA SER A 74 10.35 -2.12 -12.76
C SER A 74 11.30 -0.92 -12.69
N SER A 75 10.98 0.19 -13.35
CA SER A 75 11.80 1.42 -13.31
C SER A 75 11.41 2.37 -12.16
N LEU A 76 10.34 2.05 -11.41
CA LEU A 76 9.84 2.82 -10.28
C LEU A 76 10.86 2.86 -9.12
N THR A 77 11.24 4.07 -8.70
CA THR A 77 12.17 4.32 -7.59
C THR A 77 11.46 4.90 -6.37
N ARG A 78 12.17 5.06 -5.25
CA ARG A 78 11.64 5.74 -4.05
C ARG A 78 11.52 7.25 -4.21
N ASP A 79 12.19 7.84 -5.20
CA ASP A 79 12.18 9.27 -5.47
C ASP A 79 10.99 9.71 -6.33
N ASP A 80 10.30 8.75 -6.97
CA ASP A 80 9.11 8.94 -7.81
C ASP A 80 7.84 9.28 -6.99
N THR A 81 7.92 10.41 -6.28
CA THR A 81 6.94 10.87 -5.29
C THR A 81 5.90 11.84 -5.84
N THR A 82 5.96 12.16 -7.13
CA THR A 82 5.09 13.17 -7.78
C THR A 82 4.37 12.62 -8.99
N GLN A 83 3.21 13.19 -9.35
CA GLN A 83 2.51 12.81 -10.58
C GLN A 83 3.42 12.94 -11.81
N LYS A 84 4.20 14.04 -11.92
CA LYS A 84 5.12 14.29 -13.05
C LYS A 84 6.30 13.30 -13.16
N SER A 85 6.68 12.64 -12.06
CA SER A 85 7.69 11.58 -12.10
C SER A 85 7.05 10.26 -12.53
N LEU A 86 5.86 9.93 -11.99
CA LEU A 86 5.08 8.74 -12.36
C LEU A 86 4.59 8.76 -13.83
N GLU A 87 4.28 9.93 -14.38
CA GLU A 87 3.89 10.10 -15.80
C GLU A 87 4.98 9.68 -16.79
N LYS A 88 6.26 9.68 -16.38
CA LYS A 88 7.38 9.21 -17.20
C LYS A 88 7.50 7.69 -17.24
N LEU A 89 6.91 7.00 -16.25
CA LEU A 89 6.94 5.55 -16.11
C LEU A 89 5.85 4.97 -17.00
N GLN A 90 6.17 4.71 -18.26
CA GLN A 90 5.18 4.42 -19.31
C GLN A 90 4.27 3.22 -18.97
N SER A 91 4.81 2.16 -18.37
CA SER A 91 4.03 0.96 -18.01
C SER A 91 3.09 1.24 -16.84
N LEU A 92 3.54 2.02 -15.85
CA LEU A 92 2.70 2.44 -14.73
C LEU A 92 1.61 3.43 -15.16
N SER A 93 1.95 4.41 -15.99
CA SER A 93 0.99 5.36 -16.56
C SER A 93 -0.07 4.66 -17.42
N GLN A 94 0.34 3.69 -18.24
CA GLN A 94 -0.59 2.85 -19.01
C GLN A 94 -1.46 1.97 -18.10
N PHE A 95 -0.90 1.39 -17.03
CA PHE A 95 -1.69 0.62 -16.06
C PHE A 95 -2.71 1.49 -15.33
N ILE A 96 -2.32 2.69 -14.87
CA ILE A 96 -3.21 3.62 -14.17
C ILE A 96 -4.34 4.06 -15.10
N SER A 97 -4.05 4.44 -16.34
CA SER A 97 -5.08 4.87 -17.30
C SER A 97 -6.01 3.74 -17.76
N HIS A 98 -5.53 2.49 -17.82
CA HIS A 98 -6.30 1.34 -18.29
C HIS A 98 -7.09 0.62 -17.19
N CYS A 99 -6.49 0.44 -16.01
CA CYS A 99 -7.03 -0.41 -14.93
C CYS A 99 -7.64 0.40 -13.78
N CYS A 100 -7.25 1.65 -13.58
CA CYS A 100 -7.61 2.42 -12.39
C CYS A 100 -8.71 3.45 -12.66
N THR A 101 -9.60 3.63 -11.67
CA THR A 101 -10.60 4.70 -11.65
C THR A 101 -10.52 5.41 -10.31
N PHE A 102 -10.22 6.71 -10.35
CA PHE A 102 -10.12 7.55 -9.16
C PHE A 102 -11.46 8.21 -8.84
N HIS A 103 -11.87 8.11 -7.58
CA HIS A 103 -12.99 8.85 -7.00
C HIS A 103 -12.47 9.72 -5.86
N LYS A 104 -13.30 10.65 -5.36
CA LYS A 104 -12.93 11.62 -4.32
C LYS A 104 -12.36 10.98 -3.04
N TYR A 105 -12.77 9.75 -2.72
CA TYR A 105 -12.38 9.03 -1.49
C TYR A 105 -12.02 7.55 -1.72
N SER A 106 -11.89 7.11 -2.97
CA SER A 106 -11.59 5.72 -3.29
C SER A 106 -10.86 5.56 -4.63
N LEU A 107 -10.08 4.49 -4.73
CA LEU A 107 -9.46 4.02 -5.96
C LEU A 107 -10.07 2.66 -6.29
N THR A 108 -10.66 2.52 -7.48
CA THR A 108 -11.11 1.23 -7.98
C THR A 108 -10.09 0.71 -8.99
N ILE A 109 -9.61 -0.52 -8.82
CA ILE A 109 -8.76 -1.19 -9.82
C ILE A 109 -9.58 -2.32 -10.44
N ARG A 110 -9.81 -2.27 -11.76
CA ARG A 110 -10.54 -3.28 -12.52
C ARG A 110 -9.67 -3.84 -13.63
N LYS A 111 -9.82 -5.13 -13.93
CA LYS A 111 -9.31 -5.71 -15.17
C LYS A 111 -10.32 -5.46 -16.29
N CYS A 112 -9.86 -5.27 -17.52
CA CYS A 112 -10.72 -5.06 -18.68
C CYS A 112 -11.48 -6.32 -19.13
N GLY A 113 -11.02 -7.52 -18.77
CA GLY A 113 -11.64 -8.79 -19.13
C GLY A 113 -11.07 -9.45 -20.41
N GLU A 114 -10.28 -8.71 -21.19
CA GLU A 114 -9.65 -9.19 -22.42
C GLU A 114 -8.55 -10.24 -22.14
N GLU A 115 -8.66 -11.44 -22.71
CA GLU A 115 -7.70 -12.54 -22.51
C GLU A 115 -6.28 -12.18 -22.96
N GLY A 116 -6.15 -11.35 -24.01
CA GLY A 116 -4.88 -10.87 -24.55
C GLY A 116 -4.29 -9.64 -23.83
N CYS A 117 -4.88 -9.16 -22.73
CA CYS A 117 -4.45 -7.90 -22.12
C CYS A 117 -3.07 -8.01 -21.43
N THR A 118 -2.06 -7.41 -22.05
CA THR A 118 -0.70 -7.28 -21.50
C THR A 118 -0.61 -6.34 -20.29
N VAL A 119 -1.56 -5.41 -20.14
CA VAL A 119 -1.57 -4.37 -19.08
C VAL A 119 -2.17 -4.89 -17.77
N CYS A 120 -3.33 -5.55 -17.82
CA CYS A 120 -4.06 -6.01 -16.64
C CYS A 120 -3.34 -7.13 -15.85
N ARG A 121 -2.36 -7.80 -16.51
CA ARG A 121 -1.72 -9.07 -16.12
C ARG A 121 -2.75 -10.22 -15.93
N PRO A 122 -2.33 -11.50 -15.97
CA PRO A 122 -3.25 -12.61 -15.68
C PRO A 122 -3.87 -12.51 -14.26
N VAL A 123 -5.03 -13.15 -14.07
CA VAL A 123 -5.66 -13.23 -12.74
C VAL A 123 -4.86 -14.21 -11.88
N LYS A 124 -4.31 -13.73 -10.75
CA LYS A 124 -3.49 -14.56 -9.84
C LYS A 124 -4.30 -15.47 -8.90
N MET A 125 -5.60 -15.24 -8.77
CA MET A 125 -6.50 -16.03 -7.93
C MET A 125 -7.43 -16.88 -8.79
N SER A 126 -7.79 -18.07 -8.32
CA SER A 126 -8.73 -18.94 -9.02
C SER A 126 -10.15 -18.33 -9.02
N SER A 127 -10.93 -18.68 -10.05
CA SER A 127 -12.33 -18.25 -10.18
C SER A 127 -13.21 -18.62 -8.97
N GLN A 128 -12.85 -19.70 -8.26
CA GLN A 128 -13.50 -20.19 -7.04
C GLN A 128 -13.48 -19.21 -5.85
N VAL A 129 -12.65 -18.15 -5.90
CA VAL A 129 -12.59 -17.13 -4.83
C VAL A 129 -13.53 -15.94 -5.11
N PHE A 130 -14.03 -15.82 -6.36
CA PHE A 130 -14.85 -14.69 -6.84
C PHE A 130 -16.27 -15.11 -7.27
N SER A 131 -16.62 -16.38 -7.14
CA SER A 131 -17.95 -16.96 -7.38
C SER A 131 -18.85 -16.88 -6.14
#